data_AF-A0A444J160-F1
#
_entry.id   AF-A0A444J160-F1
#
_cell.length_a   1.000
_cell.length_b   1.000
_cell.length_c   1.000
_cell.angle_alpha   90.00
_cell.angle_beta   90.00
_cell.angle_gamma   90.00
#
_symmetry.space_group_name_H-M   'P 1'
#
loop_
_entity.id
_entity.type
_entity.pdbx_description
1 polymer ?
#
loop_
_entity_poly.entity_id
_entity_poly.type
_entity_poly.pdbx_seq_one_letter_code
_entity_poly.pdbx_strand_id
1 'polypeptide(L)'
;MSKIQIIGGGLAGCEAAWQAAERGCAVELYEMKPTRFSPAHESELLGELVCSNSLRSNAQNSAVGLLKEEMRRFDSLIMRAAEATAVPAGSALAVDRQEFAAFISQAVEEHPGITVIREEVTSLPELPETNCPVILATGPLTSEAMTAALVELTGEQHLAFYDAIAPIVAADSLDMDIIYQKSRWMMKDRGIT
;
A
#
# COMPACT_ATOMS: atom_id res chain seq x y z
N MET A 1 -11.33 -7.39 -22.99
CA MET A 1 -10.87 -6.66 -21.79
C MET A 1 -10.14 -7.66 -20.92
N SER A 2 -8.92 -7.35 -20.47
CA SER A 2 -8.23 -8.15 -19.46
C SER A 2 -8.92 -7.96 -18.11
N LYS A 3 -9.14 -9.06 -17.39
CA LYS A 3 -9.68 -9.04 -16.03
C LYS A 3 -8.52 -8.99 -15.03
N ILE A 4 -8.67 -8.23 -13.95
CA ILE A 4 -7.70 -8.15 -12.85
C ILE A 4 -8.45 -8.30 -11.53
N GLN A 5 -7.90 -9.11 -10.64
CA GLN A 5 -8.39 -9.24 -9.27
C GLN A 5 -7.48 -8.49 -8.31
N ILE A 6 -8.07 -7.77 -7.36
CA ILE A 6 -7.35 -6.99 -6.36
C ILE A 6 -7.93 -7.32 -5.00
N ILE A 7 -7.09 -7.76 -4.07
CA ILE A 7 -7.53 -8.23 -2.76
C ILE A 7 -7.07 -7.21 -1.70
N GLY A 8 -8.03 -6.51 -1.10
CA GLY A 8 -7.84 -5.47 -0.09
C GLY A 8 -8.18 -4.08 -0.61
N GLY A 9 -9.17 -3.42 0.01
CA GLY A 9 -9.67 -2.08 -0.33
C GLY A 9 -8.96 -0.93 0.40
N GLY A 10 -7.70 -1.13 0.80
CA GLY A 10 -6.86 -0.08 1.37
C GLY A 10 -6.34 0.91 0.32
N LEU A 11 -5.41 1.80 0.70
CA LEU A 11 -4.84 2.81 -0.19
C LEU A 11 -4.25 2.21 -1.47
N ALA A 12 -3.43 1.16 -1.33
CA ALA A 12 -2.77 0.50 -2.46
C ALA A 12 -3.76 -0.22 -3.38
N GLY A 13 -4.76 -0.90 -2.80
CA GLY A 13 -5.75 -1.63 -3.59
C GLY A 13 -6.70 -0.71 -4.36
N CYS A 14 -7.14 0.39 -3.74
CA CYS A 14 -7.95 1.41 -4.42
C CYS A 14 -7.18 2.09 -5.56
N GLU A 15 -5.92 2.46 -5.33
CA GLU A 15 -5.09 3.06 -6.39
C GLU A 15 -4.82 2.05 -7.52
N ALA A 16 -4.52 0.80 -7.20
CA ALA A 16 -4.34 -0.25 -8.20
C ALA A 16 -5.62 -0.51 -9.02
N ALA A 17 -6.78 -0.53 -8.36
CA ALA A 17 -8.08 -0.69 -9.02
C ALA A 17 -8.36 0.46 -9.97
N TRP A 18 -8.17 1.69 -9.49
CA TRP A 18 -8.32 2.90 -10.29
C TRP A 18 -7.43 2.89 -11.53
N GLN A 19 -6.13 2.67 -11.33
CA GLN A 19 -5.15 2.69 -12.43
C GLN A 19 -5.40 1.57 -13.46
N ALA A 20 -5.81 0.38 -13.02
CA ALA A 20 -6.15 -0.72 -13.91
C ALA A 20 -7.41 -0.42 -14.73
N ALA A 21 -8.44 0.12 -14.10
CA ALA A 21 -9.72 0.42 -14.74
C ALA A 21 -9.62 1.58 -15.74
N GLU A 22 -8.86 2.63 -15.42
CA GLU A 22 -8.54 3.74 -16.34
C GLU A 22 -7.78 3.27 -17.60
N ARG A 23 -7.09 2.11 -17.52
CA ARG A 23 -6.41 1.46 -18.65
C ARG A 23 -7.29 0.45 -19.38
N GLY A 24 -8.59 0.41 -19.08
CA GLY A 24 -9.57 -0.45 -19.76
C GLY A 24 -9.61 -1.90 -19.28
N CYS A 25 -9.03 -2.21 -18.11
CA CYS A 25 -9.19 -3.52 -17.48
C CYS A 25 -10.53 -3.59 -16.74
N ALA A 26 -11.12 -4.79 -16.67
CA ALA A 26 -12.23 -5.06 -15.78
C ALA A 26 -11.66 -5.50 -14.42
N VAL A 27 -11.99 -4.76 -13.36
CA VAL A 27 -11.41 -4.97 -12.02
C VAL A 27 -12.44 -5.57 -11.08
N GLU A 28 -12.04 -6.60 -10.35
CA GLU A 28 -12.74 -7.07 -9.15
C GLU A 28 -11.92 -6.68 -7.93
N LEU A 29 -12.44 -5.74 -7.14
CA LEU A 29 -11.82 -5.28 -5.90
C LEU A 29 -12.52 -5.95 -4.72
N TYR A 30 -11.82 -6.85 -4.04
CA TYR A 30 -12.30 -7.54 -2.85
C TYR A 30 -11.98 -6.74 -1.59
N GLU A 31 -12.98 -6.54 -0.74
CA GLU A 31 -12.83 -5.93 0.58
C GLU A 31 -13.64 -6.72 1.61
N MET A 32 -12.98 -7.12 2.71
CA MET A 32 -13.61 -7.91 3.77
C MET A 32 -14.61 -7.08 4.61
N LYS A 33 -14.42 -5.77 4.69
CA LYS A 33 -15.33 -4.84 5.36
C LYS A 33 -16.59 -4.62 4.50
N PRO A 34 -17.80 -4.53 5.09
CA PRO A 34 -18.08 -4.46 6.52
C PRO A 34 -18.28 -5.83 7.21
N THR A 35 -18.24 -6.94 6.47
CA THR A 35 -18.48 -8.28 7.03
C THR A 35 -17.46 -8.67 8.09
N ARG A 36 -16.19 -8.30 7.88
CA ARG A 36 -15.08 -8.50 8.82
C ARG A 36 -14.19 -7.27 8.85
N PHE A 37 -13.81 -6.85 10.06
CA PHE A 37 -12.86 -5.76 10.28
C PHE A 37 -11.55 -6.29 10.83
N SER A 38 -10.45 -5.60 10.53
CA SER A 38 -9.20 -5.78 11.29
C SER A 38 -9.30 -5.02 12.62
N PRO A 39 -8.40 -5.28 13.60
CA PRO A 39 -8.39 -4.57 14.88
C PRO A 39 -8.25 -3.03 14.81
N ALA A 40 -7.76 -2.48 13.69
CA ALA A 40 -7.53 -1.04 13.55
C ALA A 40 -8.56 -0.30 12.65
N HIS A 41 -9.43 -1.02 11.95
CA HIS A 41 -10.39 -0.41 11.02
C HIS A 41 -11.76 -0.29 11.70
N GLU A 42 -12.40 0.87 11.57
CA GLU A 42 -13.69 1.17 12.19
C GLU A 42 -14.76 1.57 11.16
N SER A 43 -14.37 1.77 9.89
CA SER A 43 -15.26 2.23 8.83
C SER A 43 -15.45 1.18 7.73
N GLU A 44 -16.67 1.10 7.19
CA GLU A 44 -16.99 0.28 6.02
C GLU A 44 -16.37 0.81 4.73
N LEU A 45 -15.91 2.07 4.75
CA LEU A 45 -15.34 2.77 3.62
C LEU A 45 -13.99 2.17 3.19
N LEU A 46 -13.72 2.28 1.90
CA LEU A 46 -12.43 2.01 1.28
C LEU A 46 -11.44 3.12 1.61
N GLY A 47 -10.14 2.81 1.55
CA GLY A 47 -9.08 3.82 1.72
C GLY A 47 -9.00 4.48 3.11
N GLU A 48 -9.52 3.83 4.14
CA GLU A 48 -9.52 4.33 5.53
C GLU A 48 -8.10 4.60 6.06
N LEU A 49 -7.91 5.77 6.70
CA LEU A 49 -6.68 6.13 7.40
C LEU A 49 -6.80 5.79 8.90
N VAL A 50 -6.20 4.67 9.32
CA VAL A 50 -6.28 4.14 10.70
C VAL A 50 -5.29 4.76 11.70
N CYS A 51 -4.40 5.64 11.22
CA CYS A 51 -3.30 6.22 11.99
C CYS A 51 -3.38 7.76 11.89
N SER A 52 -2.31 8.40 11.41
CA SER A 52 -2.25 9.83 11.16
C SER A 52 -3.09 10.18 9.95
N ASN A 53 -3.70 11.36 9.99
CA ASN A 53 -4.32 11.99 8.83
C ASN A 53 -3.31 12.78 7.97
N SER A 54 -2.02 12.77 8.32
CA SER A 54 -0.96 13.39 7.54
C SER A 54 -0.39 12.40 6.52
N LEU A 55 -0.41 12.82 5.26
CA LEU A 55 0.33 12.20 4.17
C LEU A 55 1.78 12.71 4.09
N ARG A 56 2.28 13.33 5.17
CA ARG A 56 3.62 13.93 5.31
C ARG A 56 3.83 15.15 4.39
N SER A 57 5.07 15.61 4.29
CA SER A 57 5.48 16.79 3.52
C SER A 57 4.87 16.81 2.11
N ASN A 58 4.35 17.98 1.71
CA ASN A 58 3.91 18.23 0.34
C ASN A 58 4.99 18.95 -0.50
N ALA A 59 6.15 19.24 0.10
CA ALA A 59 7.23 19.95 -0.58
C ALA A 59 7.97 19.03 -1.56
N GLN A 60 8.10 19.44 -2.82
CA GLN A 60 8.73 18.65 -3.89
C GLN A 60 10.22 18.34 -3.63
N ASN A 61 10.89 19.11 -2.79
CA ASN A 61 12.28 18.86 -2.37
C ASN A 61 12.41 17.78 -1.28
N SER A 62 11.30 17.14 -0.87
CA SER A 62 11.29 15.97 0.00
C SER A 62 10.91 14.73 -0.80
N ALA A 63 11.49 13.56 -0.49
CA ALA A 63 11.21 12.32 -1.22
C ALA A 63 9.70 12.00 -1.28
N VAL A 64 9.00 12.16 -0.15
CA VAL A 64 7.54 11.93 -0.09
C VAL A 64 6.72 12.99 -0.83
N GLY A 65 7.23 14.20 -1.00
CA GLY A 65 6.56 15.24 -1.78
C GLY A 65 6.80 15.10 -3.28
N LEU A 66 8.00 14.65 -3.68
CA LEU A 66 8.30 14.27 -5.05
C LEU A 66 7.43 13.08 -5.51
N LEU A 67 7.30 12.05 -4.68
CA LEU A 67 6.44 10.91 -4.98
C LEU A 67 4.98 11.34 -5.20
N LYS A 68 4.46 12.28 -4.40
CA LYS A 68 3.10 12.83 -4.60
C LYS A 68 2.99 13.55 -5.95
N GLU A 69 4.02 14.27 -6.36
CA GLU A 69 4.05 14.95 -7.65
C GLU A 69 4.05 13.95 -8.82
N GLU A 70 4.77 12.84 -8.70
CA GLU A 70 4.69 11.74 -9.67
C GLU A 70 3.29 11.13 -9.70
N MET A 71 2.71 10.85 -8.53
CA MET A 71 1.34 10.31 -8.42
C MET A 71 0.31 11.24 -9.06
N ARG A 72 0.43 12.57 -8.91
CA ARG A 72 -0.44 13.54 -9.61
C ARG A 72 -0.35 13.41 -11.13
N ARG A 73 0.87 13.25 -11.66
CA ARG A 73 1.10 13.09 -13.12
C ARG A 73 0.58 11.76 -13.67
N PHE A 74 0.37 10.78 -12.80
CA PHE A 74 -0.28 9.51 -13.12
C PHE A 74 -1.77 9.50 -12.77
N ASP A 75 -2.40 10.67 -12.60
CA ASP A 75 -3.83 10.82 -12.33
C ASP A 75 -4.31 10.03 -11.10
N SER A 76 -3.49 10.02 -10.03
CA SER A 76 -3.76 9.24 -8.83
C SER A 76 -5.10 9.58 -8.18
N LEU A 77 -5.88 8.53 -7.87
CA LEU A 77 -7.10 8.66 -7.08
C LEU A 77 -6.79 9.15 -5.66
N ILE A 78 -5.77 8.58 -5.02
CA ILE A 78 -5.35 8.95 -3.67
C ILE A 78 -4.97 10.43 -3.60
N MET A 79 -4.26 10.96 -4.60
CA MET A 79 -3.89 12.38 -4.62
C MET A 79 -5.09 13.30 -4.85
N ARG A 80 -6.02 12.92 -5.75
CA ARG A 80 -7.26 13.68 -5.96
C ARG A 80 -8.11 13.73 -4.69
N ALA A 81 -8.26 12.60 -4.00
CA ALA A 81 -8.96 12.53 -2.73
C ALA A 81 -8.27 13.43 -1.68
N ALA A 82 -6.94 13.35 -1.59
CA ALA A 82 -6.19 14.14 -0.62
C ALA A 82 -6.29 15.65 -0.84
N GLU A 83 -6.35 16.09 -2.09
CA GLU A 83 -6.50 17.50 -2.45
C GLU A 83 -7.93 18.00 -2.20
N ALA A 84 -8.93 17.17 -2.50
CA ALA A 84 -10.34 17.50 -2.29
C ALA A 84 -10.70 17.65 -0.80
N THR A 85 -9.98 16.95 0.09
CA THR A 85 -10.29 16.87 1.53
C THR A 85 -9.18 17.43 2.40
N ALA A 86 -8.30 18.25 1.82
CA ALA A 86 -7.15 18.82 2.52
C ALA A 86 -7.55 19.73 3.68
N VAL A 87 -6.88 19.58 4.82
CA VAL A 87 -7.03 20.44 6.00
C VAL A 87 -5.72 21.16 6.34
N PRO A 88 -5.75 22.33 7.01
CA PRO A 88 -4.53 23.08 7.34
C PRO A 88 -3.53 22.25 8.17
N ALA A 89 -2.30 22.07 7.68
CA ALA A 89 -1.26 21.27 8.35
C ALA A 89 0.18 21.76 8.11
N GLY A 90 0.37 23.07 7.93
CA GLY A 90 1.69 23.66 7.70
C GLY A 90 2.30 23.19 6.38
N SER A 91 3.49 22.58 6.45
CA SER A 91 4.20 22.06 5.27
C SER A 91 3.80 20.64 4.86
N ALA A 92 2.98 19.96 5.67
CA ALA A 92 2.45 18.64 5.36
C ALA A 92 1.13 18.74 4.58
N LEU A 93 0.86 17.71 3.78
CA LEU A 93 -0.49 17.44 3.28
C LEU A 93 -1.21 16.61 4.34
N ALA A 94 -2.24 17.18 4.96
CA ALA A 94 -3.14 16.44 5.84
C ALA A 94 -4.57 16.53 5.31
N VAL A 95 -5.37 15.53 5.64
CA VAL A 95 -6.73 15.37 5.12
C VAL A 95 -7.73 15.23 6.25
N ASP A 96 -9.01 15.52 5.98
CA ASP A 96 -10.09 14.96 6.78
C ASP A 96 -10.21 13.46 6.47
N ARG A 97 -10.09 12.61 7.51
CA ARG A 97 -10.03 11.15 7.32
C ARG A 97 -11.34 10.57 6.77
N GLN A 98 -12.47 11.08 7.23
CA GLN A 98 -13.77 10.55 6.83
C GLN A 98 -14.12 10.99 5.42
N GLU A 99 -13.93 12.28 5.11
CA GLU A 99 -14.16 12.79 3.76
C GLU A 99 -13.21 12.13 2.76
N PHE A 100 -11.94 11.92 3.13
CA PHE A 100 -10.96 11.25 2.27
C PHE A 100 -11.37 9.82 1.92
N ALA A 101 -11.76 9.01 2.91
CA ALA A 101 -12.21 7.65 2.69
C ALA A 101 -13.54 7.61 1.91
N ALA A 102 -14.46 8.55 2.18
CA ALA A 102 -15.73 8.66 1.47
C ALA A 102 -15.51 9.01 -0.01
N PHE A 103 -14.61 9.95 -0.32
CA PHE A 103 -14.25 10.32 -1.68
C PHE A 103 -13.71 9.11 -2.46
N ILE A 104 -12.76 8.37 -1.87
CA ILE A 104 -12.19 7.17 -2.50
C ILE A 104 -13.26 6.12 -2.74
N SER A 105 -14.08 5.84 -1.72
CA SER A 105 -15.13 4.83 -1.81
C SER A 105 -16.11 5.16 -2.93
N GLN A 106 -16.62 6.39 -2.95
CA GLN A 106 -17.55 6.85 -3.98
C GLN A 106 -16.93 6.73 -5.37
N ALA A 107 -15.71 7.24 -5.57
CA ALA A 107 -15.05 7.21 -6.87
C ALA A 107 -14.85 5.77 -7.37
N VAL A 108 -14.45 4.84 -6.48
CA VAL A 108 -14.23 3.43 -6.83
C VAL A 108 -15.55 2.72 -7.12
N GLU A 109 -16.58 2.92 -6.29
CA GLU A 109 -17.88 2.25 -6.43
C GLU A 109 -18.68 2.75 -7.64
N GLU A 110 -18.49 4.01 -8.06
CA GLU A 110 -19.13 4.60 -9.23
C GLU A 110 -18.38 4.32 -10.55
N HIS A 111 -17.13 3.82 -10.48
CA HIS A 111 -16.32 3.60 -11.67
C HIS A 111 -16.82 2.38 -12.47
N PRO A 112 -17.20 2.53 -13.75
CA PRO A 112 -17.85 1.45 -14.52
C PRO A 112 -16.96 0.24 -14.81
N GLY A 113 -15.64 0.41 -14.72
CA GLY A 113 -14.65 -0.67 -14.85
C GLY A 113 -14.29 -1.41 -13.56
N ILE A 114 -14.87 -1.02 -12.42
CA ILE A 114 -14.56 -1.62 -11.11
C ILE A 114 -15.83 -2.22 -10.51
N THR A 115 -15.74 -3.49 -10.11
CA THR A 115 -16.76 -4.16 -9.29
C THR A 115 -16.20 -4.37 -7.89
N VAL A 116 -16.81 -3.74 -6.89
CA VAL A 116 -16.46 -3.95 -5.48
C VAL A 116 -17.19 -5.18 -4.94
N ILE A 117 -16.44 -6.14 -4.41
CA ILE A 117 -16.93 -7.39 -3.84
C ILE A 117 -16.67 -7.38 -2.34
N ARG A 118 -17.74 -7.34 -1.54
CA ARG A 118 -17.70 -7.23 -0.07
C ARG A 118 -17.56 -8.61 0.58
N GLU A 119 -16.42 -9.25 0.36
CA GLU A 119 -16.11 -10.62 0.80
C GLU A 119 -14.66 -10.73 1.30
N GLU A 120 -14.46 -11.52 2.37
CA GLU A 120 -13.12 -11.91 2.78
C GLU A 120 -12.58 -13.01 1.86
N VAL A 121 -11.48 -12.73 1.17
CA VAL A 121 -10.73 -13.76 0.45
C VAL A 121 -9.85 -14.52 1.43
N THR A 122 -10.07 -15.83 1.55
CA THR A 122 -9.42 -16.70 2.54
C THR A 122 -8.37 -17.64 1.96
N SER A 123 -8.29 -17.74 0.63
CA SER A 123 -7.29 -18.53 -0.09
C SER A 123 -6.73 -17.75 -1.27
N LEU A 124 -5.51 -18.09 -1.68
CA LEU A 124 -4.94 -17.54 -2.90
C LEU A 124 -5.62 -18.21 -4.10
N PRO A 125 -5.99 -17.44 -5.15
CA PRO A 125 -6.54 -18.01 -6.36
C PRO A 125 -5.52 -18.95 -7.04
N GLU A 126 -5.98 -20.13 -7.47
CA GLU A 126 -5.13 -21.13 -8.11
C GLU A 126 -4.60 -20.61 -9.47
N LEU A 127 -3.28 -20.43 -9.59
CA LEU A 127 -2.59 -20.15 -10.85
C LEU A 127 -2.24 -21.51 -11.49
N PRO A 128 -2.79 -21.90 -12.66
CA PRO A 128 -3.02 -21.07 -13.85
C PRO A 128 -4.47 -21.02 -14.38
N GLU A 129 -5.46 -21.53 -13.66
CA GLU A 129 -6.83 -21.72 -14.20
C GLU A 129 -7.54 -20.40 -14.54
N THR A 130 -7.16 -19.29 -13.92
CA THR A 130 -7.86 -18.01 -14.05
C THR A 130 -7.36 -17.12 -15.19
N ASN A 131 -6.15 -17.34 -15.74
CA ASN A 131 -5.44 -16.44 -16.67
C ASN A 131 -5.60 -14.93 -16.32
N CYS A 132 -5.75 -14.63 -15.03
CA CYS A 132 -6.16 -13.34 -14.49
C CYS A 132 -5.09 -12.88 -13.50
N PRO A 133 -4.38 -11.77 -13.76
CA PRO A 133 -3.45 -11.21 -12.79
C PRO A 133 -4.16 -10.86 -11.47
N VAL A 134 -3.48 -11.15 -10.36
CA VAL A 134 -3.98 -10.89 -9.00
C VAL A 134 -3.01 -9.94 -8.29
N ILE A 135 -3.54 -8.86 -7.70
CA ILE A 135 -2.81 -7.94 -6.85
C ILE A 135 -3.24 -8.16 -5.41
N LEU A 136 -2.30 -8.52 -4.55
CA LEU A 136 -2.52 -8.62 -3.10
C LEU A 136 -2.17 -7.28 -2.44
N ALA A 137 -3.18 -6.62 -1.86
CA ALA A 137 -3.10 -5.30 -1.24
C ALA A 137 -3.80 -5.26 0.13
N THR A 138 -3.68 -6.36 0.90
CA THR A 138 -4.35 -6.58 2.19
C THR A 138 -3.79 -5.77 3.36
N GLY A 139 -2.74 -5.00 3.13
CA GLY A 139 -2.15 -4.09 4.11
C GLY A 139 -1.43 -4.80 5.28
N PRO A 140 -0.97 -4.04 6.28
CA PRO A 140 -0.16 -4.57 7.39
C PRO A 140 -0.94 -5.49 8.33
N LEU A 141 -2.28 -5.42 8.31
CA LEU A 141 -3.17 -6.23 9.14
C LEU A 141 -3.92 -7.26 8.26
N THR A 142 -3.16 -7.99 7.46
CA THR A 142 -3.70 -9.10 6.64
C THR A 142 -4.41 -10.13 7.51
N SER A 143 -5.56 -10.64 7.07
CA SER A 143 -6.34 -11.58 7.87
C SER A 143 -5.58 -12.88 8.14
N GLU A 144 -5.92 -13.58 9.24
CA GLU A 144 -5.26 -14.83 9.61
C GLU A 144 -5.36 -15.89 8.52
N ALA A 145 -6.50 -15.98 7.83
CA ALA A 145 -6.72 -16.94 6.76
C ALA A 145 -5.82 -16.65 5.55
N MET A 146 -5.79 -15.39 5.08
CA MET A 146 -4.91 -14.98 3.98
C MET A 146 -3.42 -15.11 4.36
N THR A 147 -3.09 -14.82 5.62
CA THR A 147 -1.75 -15.02 6.16
C THR A 147 -1.32 -16.48 6.08
N ALA A 148 -2.19 -17.42 6.48
CA ALA A 148 -1.92 -18.84 6.40
C ALA A 148 -1.71 -19.29 4.93
N ALA A 149 -2.53 -18.80 4.01
CA ALA A 149 -2.38 -19.08 2.58
C ALA A 149 -1.06 -18.54 2.01
N LEU A 150 -0.62 -17.35 2.44
CA LEU A 150 0.67 -16.78 2.06
C LEU A 150 1.83 -17.61 2.61
N VAL A 151 1.76 -18.04 3.87
CA VAL A 151 2.79 -18.91 4.48
C VAL A 151 2.90 -20.24 3.73
N GLU A 152 1.79 -20.84 3.30
CA GLU A 152 1.79 -22.06 2.50
C GLU A 152 2.49 -21.84 1.15
N LEU A 153 2.26 -20.69 0.50
CA LEU A 153 2.90 -20.35 -0.78
C LEU A 153 4.39 -20.02 -0.66
N THR A 154 4.76 -19.17 0.31
CA THR A 154 6.11 -18.58 0.37
C THR A 154 7.04 -19.31 1.33
N GLY A 155 6.51 -20.10 2.26
CA GLY A 155 7.22 -20.58 3.45
C GLY A 155 7.29 -19.50 4.54
N GLU A 156 7.31 -19.95 5.80
CA GLU A 156 7.24 -19.10 7.00
C GLU A 156 8.40 -18.11 7.09
N GLN A 157 9.61 -18.50 6.66
CA GLN A 157 10.81 -17.68 6.75
C GLN A 157 10.80 -16.41 5.87
N HIS A 158 9.82 -16.27 4.97
CA HIS A 158 9.71 -15.14 4.05
C HIS A 158 8.61 -14.14 4.44
N LEU A 159 7.89 -14.39 5.55
CA LEU A 159 6.82 -13.51 6.03
C LEU A 159 7.15 -13.00 7.44
N ALA A 160 7.36 -11.69 7.56
CA ALA A 160 7.62 -11.02 8.83
C ALA A 160 6.43 -10.14 9.23
N PHE A 161 5.94 -10.30 10.46
CA PHE A 161 4.80 -9.54 11.01
C PHE A 161 5.21 -8.31 11.83
N TYR A 162 6.50 -8.19 12.11
CA TYR A 162 7.07 -7.08 12.84
C TYR A 162 8.27 -6.56 12.06
N ASP A 163 8.41 -5.25 12.05
CA ASP A 163 9.61 -4.61 11.53
C ASP A 163 10.60 -4.37 12.68
N ALA A 164 11.86 -4.69 12.44
CA ALA A 164 12.97 -4.43 13.35
C ALA A 164 13.93 -3.46 12.67
N ILE A 165 13.50 -2.20 12.54
CA ILE A 165 14.28 -1.18 11.83
C ILE A 165 15.31 -0.55 12.78
N ALA A 166 16.60 -0.67 12.43
CA ALA A 166 17.64 0.22 12.93
C ALA A 166 17.69 1.49 12.06
N PRO A 167 18.00 2.68 12.62
CA PRO A 167 18.18 3.88 11.81
C PRO A 167 19.19 3.66 10.68
N ILE A 168 18.79 4.01 9.45
CA ILE A 168 19.66 3.96 8.28
C ILE A 168 20.24 5.35 8.07
N VAL A 169 21.56 5.43 7.92
CA VAL A 169 22.31 6.67 7.67
C VAL A 169 22.98 6.59 6.31
N ALA A 170 23.11 7.73 5.63
CA ALA A 170 23.76 7.80 4.33
C ALA A 170 25.27 7.61 4.51
N ALA A 171 25.89 6.72 3.74
CA ALA A 171 27.30 6.37 3.91
C ALA A 171 28.24 7.57 3.72
N ASP A 172 27.86 8.53 2.87
CA ASP A 172 28.58 9.77 2.61
C ASP A 172 28.47 10.82 3.72
N SER A 173 27.54 10.63 4.69
CA SER A 173 27.44 11.47 5.89
C SER A 173 28.34 11.00 7.04
N LEU A 174 29.04 9.87 6.86
CA LEU A 174 29.87 9.25 7.89
C LEU A 174 31.31 9.79 7.84
N ASP A 175 31.85 10.12 9.01
CA ASP A 175 33.27 10.42 9.16
C ASP A 175 34.08 9.11 9.21
N MET A 176 34.67 8.76 8.07
CA MET A 176 35.45 7.53 7.92
C MET A 176 36.80 7.57 8.66
N ASP A 177 37.28 8.74 9.10
CA ASP A 177 38.53 8.85 9.87
C ASP A 177 38.34 8.38 11.32
N ILE A 178 37.09 8.37 11.81
CA ILE A 178 36.73 7.90 13.17
C ILE A 178 36.26 6.43 13.14
N ILE A 179 35.78 5.94 12.01
CA ILE A 179 35.14 4.62 11.88
C ILE A 179 36.16 3.52 11.59
N TYR A 180 36.05 2.41 12.33
CA TYR A 180 36.83 1.21 12.07
C TYR A 180 35.96 0.09 11.45
N GLN A 181 36.24 -0.26 10.20
CA GLN A 181 35.52 -1.31 9.47
C GLN A 181 36.15 -2.69 9.69
N LYS A 182 35.35 -3.67 10.14
CA LYS A 182 35.82 -5.04 10.37
C LYS A 182 34.69 -6.07 10.32
N SER A 183 34.98 -7.25 9.79
CA SER A 183 34.13 -8.43 9.95
C SER A 183 34.52 -9.23 11.21
N ARG A 184 33.54 -9.80 11.91
CA ARG A 184 33.74 -10.49 13.22
C ARG A 184 34.82 -11.58 13.18
N TRP A 185 34.98 -12.24 12.03
CA TRP A 185 35.88 -13.39 11.86
C TRP A 185 37.05 -13.15 10.91
N MET A 186 37.32 -11.90 10.50
CA MET A 186 38.42 -11.59 9.55
C MET A 186 38.35 -12.43 8.25
N MET A 187 37.15 -12.81 7.80
CA MET A 187 36.99 -13.45 6.50
C MET A 187 37.37 -12.42 5.43
N LYS A 188 38.33 -12.77 4.56
CA LYS A 188 38.76 -11.93 3.43
C LYS A 188 37.53 -11.52 2.60
N ASP A 189 37.47 -10.23 2.29
CA ASP A 189 36.42 -9.60 1.48
C ASP A 189 36.13 -10.42 0.22
N ARG A 190 34.88 -10.91 0.10
CA ARG A 190 34.28 -11.11 -1.22
C ARG A 190 33.71 -9.77 -1.59
N GLY A 191 34.48 -9.02 -2.38
CA GLY A 191 34.25 -7.60 -2.68
C GLY A 191 32.78 -7.24 -2.84
N ILE A 192 32.34 -6.30 -2.00
CA ILE A 192 31.20 -5.45 -2.26
C ILE A 192 31.78 -4.03 -2.26
N THR A 193 32.25 -3.63 -3.44
CA THR A 193 32.38 -2.22 -3.82
C THR A 193 31.03 -1.72 -4.29
#